data_AF-A0A2P2ED91-F1
#
_entry.id   AF-A0A2P2ED91-F1
#
_cell.length_a   1.000
_cell.length_b   1.000
_cell.length_c   1.000
_cell.angle_alpha   90.00
_cell.angle_beta   90.00
_cell.angle_gamma   90.00
#
_symmetry.space_group_name_H-M   'P 1'
#
loop_
_entity.id
_entity.type
_entity.pdbx_description
1 polymer ?
#
loop_
_entity_poly.entity_id
_entity_poly.type
_entity_poly.pdbx_seq_one_letter_code
_entity_poly.pdbx_strand_id
1 'polypeptide(L)'
;MAKAPSLAARLAAVAAQPNGAAFATSNSVAAEIAAQPEQPFKPPLAAEPRVQTYAPPSFALPSAAKPKARDGRVMVAGYFSPELSRSLRILAAERDVTIQHLVGEGLDFVLRHYGKHPMGER
;
A
#
# COMPACT_ATOMS: atom_id res chain seq x y z
N MET A 1 -16.25 3.43 -35.27
CA MET A 1 -15.07 3.84 -34.47
C MET A 1 -15.55 4.82 -33.40
N ALA A 2 -15.68 4.40 -32.14
CA ALA A 2 -16.19 5.26 -31.07
C ALA A 2 -15.08 6.20 -30.58
N LYS A 3 -15.31 7.52 -30.67
CA LYS A 3 -14.36 8.57 -30.28
C LYS A 3 -14.31 8.64 -28.75
N ALA A 4 -13.11 8.53 -28.17
CA ALA A 4 -12.94 8.64 -26.72
C ALA A 4 -13.42 10.01 -26.20
N PRO A 5 -14.09 10.07 -25.04
CA PRO A 5 -14.60 11.33 -24.49
C PRO A 5 -13.46 12.29 -24.14
N SER A 6 -13.68 13.57 -24.41
CA SER A 6 -12.70 14.63 -24.16
C SER A 6 -12.40 14.78 -22.67
N LEU A 7 -11.22 15.31 -22.36
CA LEU A 7 -10.75 15.56 -20.99
C LEU A 7 -11.73 16.44 -20.19
N ALA A 8 -12.39 17.39 -20.86
CA ALA A 8 -13.43 18.23 -20.29
C ALA A 8 -14.67 17.43 -19.83
N ALA A 9 -15.09 16.42 -20.60
CA ALA A 9 -16.21 15.55 -20.23
C ALA A 9 -15.87 14.67 -19.01
N ARG A 10 -14.61 14.26 -18.86
CA ARG A 10 -14.16 13.48 -17.70
C ARG A 10 -14.09 14.34 -16.43
N LEU A 11 -13.70 15.61 -16.54
CA LEU A 11 -13.70 16.56 -15.42
C LEU A 11 -15.11 16.91 -14.94
N ALA A 12 -16.07 17.09 -15.85
CA ALA A 12 -17.47 17.32 -15.48
C ALA A 12 -18.09 16.11 -14.74
N ALA A 13 -17.70 14.88 -15.11
CA ALA A 13 -18.20 13.67 -14.46
C ALA A 13 -17.67 13.48 -13.01
N VAL A 14 -16.45 13.95 -12.71
CA VAL A 14 -15.89 13.90 -11.35
C VAL A 14 -16.52 14.94 -10.44
N ALA A 15 -16.87 16.12 -10.97
CA ALA A 15 -17.54 17.18 -10.21
C ALA A 15 -19.01 16.86 -9.86
N ALA A 16 -19.64 15.93 -10.58
CA ALA A 16 -21.04 15.54 -10.39
C ALA A 16 -21.23 14.38 -9.40
N GLN A 17 -20.17 13.85 -8.79
CA GLN A 17 -20.33 12.86 -7.72
C GLN A 17 -20.68 13.56 -6.40
N PRO A 18 -21.86 13.31 -5.81
CA PRO A 18 -22.17 13.79 -4.48
C PRO A 18 -21.30 13.06 -3.46
N ASN A 19 -20.17 13.67 -3.10
CA ASN A 19 -19.33 13.24 -2.01
C ASN A 19 -20.00 13.66 -0.69
N GLY A 20 -20.84 12.77 -0.15
CA GLY A 20 -21.46 12.98 1.15
C GLY A 20 -22.57 11.99 1.42
N ALA A 21 -22.23 10.86 2.04
CA ALA A 21 -22.95 10.28 3.19
C ALA A 21 -22.46 8.85 3.50
N ALA A 22 -22.41 8.56 4.80
CA ALA A 22 -22.56 7.24 5.42
C ALA A 22 -21.35 6.29 5.47
N PHE A 23 -20.38 6.63 6.32
CA PHE A 23 -19.90 5.63 7.29
C PHE A 23 -20.92 5.60 8.43
N ALA A 24 -21.85 4.64 8.40
CA ALA A 24 -22.79 4.42 9.48
C ALA A 24 -23.03 2.91 9.68
N THR A 25 -22.60 2.47 10.85
CA THR A 25 -22.92 1.26 11.61
C THR A 25 -24.21 0.56 11.21
N SER A 26 -24.16 -0.76 11.02
CA SER A 26 -25.36 -1.61 10.99
C SER A 26 -25.07 -2.91 11.73
N ASN A 27 -25.36 -2.90 13.02
CA ASN A 27 -25.50 -4.09 13.85
C ASN A 27 -26.81 -3.91 14.64
N SER A 28 -27.94 -4.27 14.03
CA SER A 28 -29.24 -4.38 14.69
C SER A 28 -30.13 -5.34 13.92
N VAL A 29 -30.04 -6.62 14.25
CA VAL A 29 -31.15 -7.58 14.04
C VAL A 29 -31.34 -8.35 15.34
N ALA A 30 -31.56 -7.62 16.42
CA ALA A 30 -32.05 -8.14 17.68
C ALA A 30 -33.40 -7.47 17.93
N ALA A 31 -34.47 -8.19 17.56
CA ALA A 31 -35.86 -8.06 18.05
C ALA A 31 -36.89 -8.24 16.91
N GLU A 32 -36.91 -9.41 16.25
CA GLU A 32 -38.14 -9.84 15.58
C GLU A 32 -38.24 -11.36 15.49
N ILE A 33 -38.28 -12.03 16.64
CA ILE A 33 -38.79 -13.40 16.73
C ILE A 33 -39.80 -13.41 17.87
N ALA A 34 -40.91 -12.69 17.66
CA ALA A 34 -42.12 -12.87 18.43
C ALA A 34 -43.04 -13.79 17.63
N ALA A 35 -43.46 -14.89 18.27
CA ALA A 35 -44.47 -15.86 17.84
C ALA A 35 -44.01 -16.96 16.87
N GLN A 36 -43.46 -18.05 17.42
CA GLN A 36 -43.81 -19.41 16.97
C GLN A 36 -44.05 -20.32 18.20
N PRO A 37 -45.11 -21.16 18.17
CA PRO A 37 -45.54 -21.98 19.31
C PRO A 37 -44.58 -23.13 19.59
N GLU A 38 -44.41 -23.44 20.89
CA GLU A 38 -43.50 -24.47 21.38
C GLU A 38 -43.84 -25.85 20.82
N GLN A 39 -42.92 -26.42 20.05
CA GLN A 39 -42.93 -27.83 19.70
C GLN A 39 -41.91 -28.56 20.59
N PRO A 40 -42.31 -29.64 21.29
CA PRO A 40 -41.43 -30.32 22.23
C PRO A 40 -40.27 -30.99 21.50
N PHE A 41 -39.06 -30.50 21.76
CA PHE A 41 -37.81 -31.06 21.25
C PHE A 41 -37.61 -32.48 21.77
N LYS A 42 -37.75 -33.48 20.90
CA LYS A 42 -37.34 -34.86 21.18
C LYS A 42 -35.85 -34.98 20.83
N PRO A 43 -34.95 -35.22 21.78
CA PRO A 43 -33.52 -35.24 21.48
C PRO A 43 -33.17 -36.48 20.64
N PRO A 44 -32.59 -36.32 19.43
CA PRO A 44 -31.89 -37.43 18.81
C PRO A 44 -30.53 -37.58 19.49
N LEU A 45 -30.34 -38.80 19.97
CA LEU A 45 -29.10 -39.43 20.42
C LEU A 45 -27.84 -38.85 19.74
N ALA A 46 -26.87 -38.45 20.57
CA ALA A 46 -25.60 -37.79 20.27
C ALA A 46 -24.98 -38.21 18.92
N ALA A 47 -25.09 -37.32 17.93
CA ALA A 47 -24.16 -37.29 16.82
C ALA A 47 -22.86 -36.64 17.32
N GLU A 48 -21.75 -37.38 17.25
CA GLU A 48 -20.42 -36.88 17.57
C GLU A 48 -20.09 -35.61 16.75
N PRO A 49 -19.44 -34.60 17.34
CA PRO A 49 -19.10 -33.39 16.63
C PRO A 49 -18.06 -33.72 15.55
N ARG A 50 -18.49 -33.77 14.28
CA ARG A 50 -17.56 -33.79 13.14
C ARG A 50 -16.82 -32.47 13.12
N VAL A 51 -15.63 -32.44 13.71
CA VAL A 51 -14.67 -31.35 13.59
C VAL A 51 -14.20 -31.33 12.13
N GLN A 52 -14.79 -30.44 11.31
CA GLN A 52 -14.21 -30.13 10.01
C GLN A 52 -12.96 -29.28 10.25
N THR A 53 -11.79 -29.89 10.08
CA THR A 53 -10.52 -29.16 10.11
C THR A 53 -10.38 -28.39 8.81
N TYR A 54 -10.69 -27.09 8.84
CA TYR A 54 -10.35 -26.18 7.74
C TYR A 54 -8.85 -25.90 7.80
N ALA A 55 -8.08 -26.47 6.86
CA ALA A 55 -6.70 -26.08 6.65
C ALA A 55 -6.68 -24.62 6.15
N PRO A 56 -5.90 -23.71 6.77
CA PRO A 56 -5.81 -22.34 6.26
C PRO A 56 -5.21 -22.36 4.85
N PRO A 57 -5.72 -21.54 3.91
CA PRO A 57 -5.09 -21.39 2.61
C PRO A 57 -3.64 -20.94 2.79
N SER A 58 -2.70 -21.76 2.33
CA SER A 58 -1.28 -21.42 2.32
C SER A 58 -1.02 -20.39 1.22
N PHE A 59 -0.97 -19.12 1.62
CA PHE A 59 -0.43 -18.08 0.76
C PHE A 59 1.09 -18.17 0.83
N ALA A 60 1.69 -18.91 -0.10
CA ALA A 60 3.13 -18.86 -0.30
C ALA A 60 3.50 -17.40 -0.62
N LEU A 61 4.14 -16.72 0.34
CA LEU A 61 4.69 -15.40 0.10
C LEU A 61 5.72 -15.54 -1.02
N PRO A 62 5.64 -14.75 -2.10
CA PRO A 62 6.67 -14.77 -3.13
C PRO A 62 8.01 -14.51 -2.43
N SER A 63 8.93 -15.47 -2.56
CA SER A 63 10.31 -15.28 -2.11
C SER A 63 10.81 -14.00 -2.78
N ALA A 64 11.07 -12.98 -1.97
CA ALA A 64 11.48 -11.67 -2.46
C ALA A 64 12.87 -11.81 -3.09
N ALA A 65 12.90 -12.15 -4.38
CA ALA A 65 14.10 -12.10 -5.18
C ALA A 65 14.70 -10.70 -5.01
N LYS A 66 15.99 -10.63 -4.68
CA LYS A 66 16.67 -9.35 -4.53
C LYS A 66 16.43 -8.53 -5.82
N PRO A 67 15.95 -7.28 -5.71
CA PRO A 67 15.79 -6.44 -6.87
C PRO A 67 17.12 -6.33 -7.60
N LYS A 68 17.15 -6.58 -8.91
CA LYS A 68 18.34 -6.51 -9.77
C LYS A 68 19.11 -5.18 -9.64
N ALA A 69 18.42 -4.11 -9.24
CA ALA A 69 19.01 -2.80 -8.95
C ALA A 69 20.02 -2.81 -7.78
N ARG A 70 20.01 -3.85 -6.93
CA ARG A 70 20.93 -4.00 -5.78
C ARG A 70 22.10 -4.94 -6.08
N ASP A 71 22.15 -5.58 -7.24
CA ASP A 71 23.25 -6.46 -7.59
C ASP A 71 24.55 -5.66 -7.74
N GLY A 72 25.59 -6.07 -7.00
CA GLY A 72 26.88 -5.39 -6.97
C GLY A 72 26.89 -4.02 -6.26
N ARG A 73 25.81 -3.62 -5.58
CA ARG A 73 25.71 -2.33 -4.87
C ARG A 73 25.54 -2.54 -3.37
N VAL A 74 26.09 -1.61 -2.60
CA VAL A 74 25.94 -1.58 -1.12
C VAL A 74 25.05 -0.40 -0.74
N MET A 75 24.16 -0.61 0.23
CA MET A 75 23.30 0.45 0.74
C MET A 75 24.11 1.42 1.61
N VAL A 76 24.06 2.70 1.28
CA VAL A 76 24.56 3.80 2.13
C VAL A 76 23.33 4.52 2.69
N ALA A 77 23.14 4.46 4.00
CA ALA A 77 21.96 5.02 4.69
C ALA A 77 22.36 5.77 5.97
N GLY A 78 21.55 6.76 6.34
CA GLY A 78 21.71 7.55 7.57
C GLY A 78 20.38 8.13 8.02
N TYR A 79 20.32 8.53 9.30
CA TYR A 79 19.16 9.22 9.86
C TYR A 79 19.29 10.73 9.62
N PHE A 80 18.23 11.34 9.11
CA PHE A 80 18.17 12.76 8.79
C PHE A 80 16.86 13.37 9.28
N SER A 81 16.82 14.70 9.41
CA SER A 81 15.59 15.40 9.79
C SER A 81 14.50 15.22 8.73
N PRO A 82 13.22 15.22 9.13
CA PRO A 82 12.10 15.16 8.18
C PRO A 82 12.08 16.37 7.23
N GLU A 83 12.57 17.52 7.69
CA GLU A 83 12.70 18.74 6.91
C GLU A 83 13.73 18.60 5.78
N LEU A 84 14.90 18.00 6.06
CA LEU A 84 15.90 17.73 5.04
C LEU A 84 15.36 16.73 4.01
N SER A 85 14.68 15.67 4.46
CA SER A 85 14.04 14.69 3.57
C SER A 85 13.02 15.34 2.63
N ARG A 86 12.24 16.31 3.13
CA ARG A 86 11.28 17.06 2.31
C ARG A 86 12.00 17.93 1.28
N SER A 87 13.03 18.67 1.71
CA SER A 87 13.80 19.56 0.85
C SER A 87 14.49 18.81 -0.29
N LEU A 88 15.09 17.65 0.01
CA LEU A 88 15.71 16.78 -1.01
C LEU A 88 14.69 16.26 -2.03
N ARG A 89 13.47 15.92 -1.59
CA ARG A 89 12.39 15.49 -2.50
C ARG A 89 11.94 16.60 -3.44
N ILE A 90 11.79 17.81 -2.92
CA ILE A 90 11.42 18.99 -3.73
C ILE A 90 12.51 19.27 -4.76
N LEU A 91 13.77 19.34 -4.33
CA LEU A 91 14.90 19.60 -5.23
C LEU A 91 15.06 18.53 -6.32
N ALA A 92 14.82 17.26 -5.97
CA ALA A 92 14.86 16.16 -6.93
C ALA A 92 13.76 16.30 -8.01
N ALA A 93 12.55 16.68 -7.59
CA ALA A 93 11.44 16.92 -8.51
C ALA A 93 11.68 18.15 -9.40
N GLU A 94 12.22 19.24 -8.86
CA GLU A 94 12.56 20.44 -9.64
C GLU A 94 13.63 20.20 -10.71
N ARG A 95 14.56 19.27 -10.45
CA ARG A 95 15.65 18.92 -11.36
C ARG A 95 15.35 17.71 -12.24
N ASP A 96 14.15 17.12 -12.16
CA ASP A 96 13.78 15.87 -12.85
C ASP A 96 14.78 14.71 -12.62
N VAL A 97 15.32 14.60 -11.40
CA VAL A 97 16.26 13.55 -11.01
C VAL A 97 15.76 12.74 -9.82
N THR A 98 16.39 11.60 -9.54
CA THR A 98 16.09 10.81 -8.35
C THR A 98 16.84 11.36 -7.13
N ILE A 99 16.34 11.05 -5.92
CA ILE A 99 17.08 11.37 -4.68
C ILE A 99 18.44 10.68 -4.66
N GLN A 100 18.53 9.45 -5.18
CA GLN A 100 19.80 8.71 -5.27
C GLN A 100 20.82 9.46 -6.11
N HIS A 101 20.39 10.09 -7.20
CA HIS A 101 21.24 10.93 -8.05
C HIS A 101 21.84 12.12 -7.26
N LEU A 102 21.01 12.85 -6.51
CA LEU A 102 21.48 13.98 -5.69
C LEU A 102 22.44 13.53 -4.59
N VAL A 103 22.16 12.40 -3.94
CA VAL A 103 23.04 11.83 -2.92
C VAL A 103 24.38 11.42 -3.55
N GLY A 104 24.38 10.79 -4.72
CA GLY A 104 25.59 10.45 -5.47
C GLY A 104 26.41 11.68 -5.85
N GLU A 105 25.75 12.72 -6.35
CA GLU A 105 26.39 14.01 -6.68
C GLU A 105 27.03 14.65 -5.44
N GLY A 106 26.32 14.68 -4.31
CA GLY A 106 26.83 15.20 -3.03
C GLY A 106 28.03 14.40 -2.50
N LEU A 107 27.98 13.06 -2.58
CA LEU A 107 29.09 12.20 -2.18
C LEU A 107 30.33 12.43 -3.07
N ASP A 108 30.14 12.61 -4.37
CA ASP A 108 31.23 12.97 -5.29
C ASP A 108 31.87 14.32 -4.91
N PHE A 109 31.07 15.32 -4.52
CA PHE A 109 31.61 16.59 -4.03
C PHE A 109 32.45 16.43 -2.77
N VAL A 110 31.99 15.62 -1.81
CA VAL A 110 32.76 15.31 -0.58
C VAL A 110 34.07 14.61 -0.93
N LEU A 111 34.03 13.60 -1.80
CA LEU A 111 35.24 12.87 -2.22
C LEU A 111 36.27 13.81 -2.87
N ARG A 112 35.83 14.68 -3.78
CA ARG A 112 36.70 15.68 -4.41
C ARG A 112 37.30 16.64 -3.39
N HIS A 113 36.52 17.09 -2.42
CA HIS A 113 37.00 17.99 -1.36
C HIS A 113 38.16 17.36 -0.57
N TYR A 114 38.14 16.04 -0.35
CA TYR A 114 39.21 15.29 0.32
C TYR A 114 40.28 14.72 -0.62
N GLY A 115 40.35 15.19 -1.88
CA GLY A 115 41.35 14.74 -2.87
C GLY A 115 41.18 13.28 -3.31
N LYS A 116 39.97 12.72 -3.19
CA LYS A 116 39.63 11.37 -3.64
C LYS A 116 38.96 11.41 -5.02
N HIS A 117 39.05 10.31 -5.75
CA HIS A 117 38.39 10.18 -7.05
C HIS A 117 36.86 10.03 -6.85
N PRO A 118 36.02 10.78 -7.59
CA PRO A 118 34.57 10.63 -7.54
C PRO A 118 34.13 9.26 -8.08
N MET A 119 33.05 8.69 -7.56
CA MET A 119 32.56 7.39 -8.04
C MET A 119 31.60 7.54 -9.22
N GLY A 120 30.99 8.71 -9.39
CA GLY A 120 30.11 8.99 -10.53
C GLY A 120 28.83 8.18 -10.52
N GLU A 121 28.37 7.74 -9.34
CA GLU A 121 27.09 7.06 -9.19
C GLU A 121 25.94 8.06 -9.38
N ARG A 122 25.06 7.80 -10.35
CA ARG A 122 23.92 8.67 -10.69
C ARG A 122 22.73 7.90 -11.24
#